data_AF-M6W434-F1
#
_entry.id   AF-M6W434-F1
#
_cell.length_a   1.000
_cell.length_b   1.000
_cell.length_c   1.000
_cell.angle_alpha   90.00
_cell.angle_beta   90.00
_cell.angle_gamma   90.00
#
_symmetry.space_group_name_H-M   'P 1'
#
loop_
_entity.id
_entity.type
_entity.pdbx_description
1 polymer ?
#
loop_
_entity_poly.entity_id
_entity_poly.type
_entity_poly.pdbx_seq_one_letter_code
_entity_poly.pdbx_strand_id
1 'polypeptide(L)'
;MGYYQSRNSVANRYNFLYLFDLESSFREQKKELTLFLGVFNAEFEKDRTRWGVFGGVLVGYESTPQMIDWNFLWIRYLNSPREKIQNFLPIYRYGETQEGYSFLAPPLLTYHSKDVEGTLTLGGLGLVYYRNHSEIDQEDSTKILGGLFYFSEKKAARGYRNHGVFGFPLIGGLLWNYEYEEETDFKKISILKFVFSRTTYKGRTWNSYFGISPSLWFDDRKKNDE
;
A
#
# COMPACT_ATOMS: atom_id res chain seq x y z
N MET A 1 2.63 -40.91 41.13
CA MET A 1 2.25 -39.49 41.31
C MET A 1 2.45 -38.79 39.98
N GLY A 2 1.43 -38.13 39.43
CA GLY A 2 1.57 -37.39 38.18
C GLY A 2 0.40 -37.53 37.19
N TYR A 3 -0.42 -38.57 37.35
CA TYR A 3 -1.70 -38.70 36.65
C TYR A 3 -2.81 -38.03 37.47
N TYR A 4 -3.60 -37.20 36.81
CA TYR A 4 -4.78 -36.53 37.34
C TYR A 4 -5.94 -36.76 36.38
N GLN A 5 -7.08 -37.17 36.93
CA GLN A 5 -8.32 -37.33 36.19
C GLN A 5 -9.43 -36.61 36.94
N SER A 6 -10.20 -35.80 36.24
CA SER A 6 -11.36 -35.10 36.79
C SER A 6 -12.55 -35.25 35.86
N ARG A 7 -13.71 -35.60 36.42
CA ARG A 7 -14.95 -35.79 35.66
C ARG A 7 -16.08 -35.09 36.40
N ASN A 8 -16.66 -34.10 35.76
CA ASN A 8 -17.83 -33.37 36.24
C ASN A 8 -18.98 -33.46 35.23
N SER A 9 -20.14 -32.94 35.60
CA SER A 9 -21.32 -32.87 34.71
C SER A 9 -21.10 -32.03 33.45
N VAL A 10 -20.07 -31.16 33.46
CA VAL A 10 -19.78 -30.20 32.39
C VAL A 10 -18.57 -30.62 31.54
N ALA A 11 -17.56 -31.24 32.13
CA ALA A 11 -16.30 -31.55 31.45
C ALA A 11 -15.59 -32.80 32.00
N ASN A 12 -14.71 -33.37 31.20
CA ASN A 12 -13.82 -34.47 31.57
C ASN A 12 -12.38 -34.09 31.21
N ARG A 13 -11.44 -34.19 32.16
CA ARG A 13 -10.04 -33.81 31.99
C ARG A 13 -9.09 -34.92 32.41
N TYR A 14 -8.09 -35.17 31.58
CA TYR A 14 -7.00 -36.11 31.79
C TYR A 14 -5.68 -35.37 31.71
N ASN A 15 -4.91 -35.34 32.79
CA ASN A 15 -3.61 -34.71 32.84
C ASN A 15 -2.55 -35.71 33.31
N PHE A 16 -1.40 -35.72 32.65
CA PHE A 16 -0.20 -36.44 33.07
C PHE A 16 0.97 -35.47 33.11
N LEU A 17 1.31 -35.00 34.30
CA LEU A 17 2.43 -34.08 34.56
C LEU A 17 2.43 -32.82 33.68
N TYR A 18 1.25 -32.41 33.16
CA TYR A 18 1.12 -31.40 32.10
C TYR A 18 1.93 -31.68 30.81
N LEU A 19 2.54 -32.85 30.68
CA LEU A 19 3.15 -33.33 29.44
C LEU A 19 2.07 -33.78 28.44
N PHE A 20 0.94 -34.24 28.98
CA PHE A 20 -0.27 -34.55 28.25
C PHE A 20 -1.46 -34.03 29.06
N ASP A 21 -2.26 -33.15 28.48
CA ASP A 21 -3.50 -32.65 29.08
C ASP A 21 -4.60 -32.69 28.02
N LEU A 22 -5.67 -33.41 28.30
CA LEU A 22 -6.82 -33.54 27.41
C LEU A 22 -8.08 -33.15 28.19
N GLU A 23 -8.74 -32.09 27.77
CA GLU A 23 -10.00 -31.63 28.33
C GLU A 23 -11.11 -31.76 27.28
N SER A 24 -12.25 -32.32 27.68
CA SER A 24 -13.43 -32.50 26.83
C SER A 24 -14.62 -31.86 27.52
N SER A 25 -15.08 -30.73 27.00
CA SER A 25 -16.28 -30.02 27.45
C SER A 25 -17.51 -30.56 26.73
N PHE A 26 -18.47 -31.10 27.47
CA PHE A 26 -19.69 -31.68 26.90
C PHE A 26 -20.68 -30.60 26.47
N ARG A 27 -20.76 -29.49 27.21
CA ARG A 27 -21.70 -28.39 26.95
C ARG A 27 -21.34 -27.62 25.67
N GLU A 28 -20.06 -27.42 25.44
CA GLU A 28 -19.54 -26.63 24.32
C GLU A 28 -19.14 -27.50 23.12
N GLN A 29 -19.24 -28.83 23.24
CA GLN A 29 -18.74 -29.78 22.24
C GLN A 29 -17.28 -29.49 21.84
N LYS A 30 -16.47 -29.12 22.84
CA LYS A 30 -15.08 -28.67 22.68
C LYS A 30 -14.13 -29.71 23.25
N LYS A 31 -13.05 -29.99 22.53
CA LYS A 31 -11.92 -30.79 23.01
C LYS A 31 -10.65 -29.97 22.94
N GLU A 32 -9.92 -29.90 24.03
CA GLU A 32 -8.64 -29.21 24.15
C GLU A 32 -7.55 -30.24 24.45
N LEU A 33 -6.44 -30.17 23.72
CA LEU A 33 -5.27 -31.00 23.90
C LEU A 33 -4.06 -30.10 24.07
N THR A 34 -3.38 -30.22 25.21
CA THR A 34 -2.12 -29.55 25.50
C THR A 34 -1.03 -30.59 25.70
N LEU A 35 0.11 -30.43 25.03
CA LEU A 35 1.27 -31.32 25.19
C LEU A 35 2.52 -30.53 25.61
N PHE A 36 3.44 -31.23 26.27
CA PHE A 36 4.77 -30.74 26.62
C PHE A 36 4.73 -29.38 27.32
N LEU A 37 3.98 -29.28 28.43
CA LEU A 37 3.90 -28.06 29.26
C LEU A 37 3.33 -26.83 28.52
N GLY A 38 2.47 -27.03 27.52
CA GLY A 38 1.88 -25.92 26.76
C GLY A 38 2.60 -25.58 25.46
N VAL A 39 3.66 -26.31 25.09
CA VAL A 39 4.35 -26.10 23.82
C VAL A 39 3.43 -26.36 22.64
N PHE A 40 2.64 -27.44 22.68
CA PHE A 40 1.63 -27.72 21.67
C PHE A 40 0.25 -27.56 22.28
N ASN A 41 -0.63 -26.84 21.59
CA ASN A 41 -2.02 -26.64 21.99
C ASN A 41 -2.90 -26.91 20.78
N ALA A 42 -3.99 -27.65 20.97
CA ALA A 42 -4.99 -27.90 19.96
C ALA A 42 -6.39 -27.82 20.58
N GLU A 43 -7.30 -27.14 19.90
CA GLU A 43 -8.70 -26.95 20.24
C GLU A 43 -9.55 -27.42 19.07
N PHE A 44 -10.49 -28.32 19.36
CA PHE A 44 -11.41 -28.88 18.39
C PHE A 44 -12.84 -28.62 18.88
N GLU A 45 -13.53 -27.73 18.19
CA GLU A 45 -14.95 -27.43 18.34
C GLU A 45 -15.68 -27.93 17.08
N LYS A 46 -17.02 -27.92 17.13
CA LYS A 46 -17.86 -28.41 16.02
C LYS A 46 -17.52 -27.77 14.67
N ASP A 47 -17.29 -26.45 14.66
CA ASP A 47 -17.07 -25.65 13.45
C ASP A 47 -15.73 -24.92 13.48
N ARG A 48 -14.81 -25.30 14.38
CA ARG A 48 -13.50 -24.66 14.51
C ARG A 48 -12.46 -25.67 14.94
N THR A 49 -11.40 -25.78 14.15
CA THR A 49 -10.19 -26.53 14.53
C THR A 49 -9.05 -25.55 14.61
N ARG A 50 -8.38 -25.48 15.76
CA ARG A 50 -7.22 -24.62 15.96
C ARG A 50 -6.09 -25.43 16.59
N TRP A 51 -4.88 -25.30 16.11
CA TRP A 51 -3.72 -25.84 16.81
C TRP A 51 -2.47 -25.01 16.55
N GLY A 52 -1.48 -25.12 17.43
CA GLY A 52 -0.23 -24.41 17.26
C GLY A 52 0.88 -24.86 18.20
N VAL A 53 2.09 -24.50 17.81
CA VAL A 53 3.33 -24.74 18.55
C VAL A 53 3.89 -23.40 19.04
N PHE A 54 4.22 -23.32 20.33
CA PHE A 54 4.56 -22.08 21.06
C PHE A 54 3.51 -20.98 20.83
N GLY A 55 2.23 -21.32 21.04
CA GLY A 55 1.12 -20.38 20.86
C GLY A 55 0.87 -19.93 19.42
N GLY A 56 1.44 -20.62 18.42
CA GLY A 56 1.30 -20.27 17.00
C GLY A 56 2.53 -19.60 16.40
N VAL A 57 3.55 -19.28 17.19
CA VAL A 57 4.77 -18.57 16.71
C VAL A 57 5.55 -19.41 15.70
N LEU A 58 5.78 -20.69 15.99
CA LEU A 58 6.49 -21.57 15.05
C LEU A 58 5.55 -22.08 13.98
N VAL A 59 4.41 -22.63 14.41
CA VAL A 59 3.39 -23.19 13.54
C VAL A 59 2.04 -22.88 14.14
N GLY A 60 1.13 -22.38 13.33
CA GLY A 60 -0.26 -22.17 13.70
C GLY A 60 -1.16 -22.64 12.58
N TYR A 61 -2.33 -23.15 12.96
CA TYR A 61 -3.39 -23.53 12.04
C TYR A 61 -4.72 -23.24 12.70
N GLU A 62 -5.62 -22.60 11.96
CA GLU A 62 -6.99 -22.38 12.34
C GLU A 62 -7.89 -22.58 11.13
N SER A 63 -8.93 -23.40 11.27
CA SER A 63 -9.90 -23.65 10.22
C SER A 63 -11.31 -23.59 10.78
N THR A 64 -12.15 -22.85 10.08
CA THR A 64 -13.61 -22.80 10.21
C THR A 64 -14.23 -23.08 8.84
N PRO A 65 -15.55 -23.30 8.72
CA PRO A 65 -16.20 -23.52 7.42
C PRO A 65 -15.97 -22.39 6.41
N GLN A 66 -15.65 -21.18 6.87
CA GLN A 66 -15.47 -19.99 6.04
C GLN A 66 -14.00 -19.57 5.92
N MET A 67 -13.12 -20.01 6.83
CA MET A 67 -11.75 -19.51 6.94
C MET A 67 -10.74 -20.64 7.10
N ILE A 68 -9.59 -20.47 6.46
CA ILE A 68 -8.39 -21.25 6.74
C ILE A 68 -7.24 -20.25 6.96
N ASP A 69 -6.59 -20.34 8.11
CA ASP A 69 -5.36 -19.61 8.43
C ASP A 69 -4.30 -20.64 8.82
N TRP A 70 -3.12 -20.55 8.23
CA TRP A 70 -1.97 -21.32 8.69
C TRP A 70 -0.70 -20.51 8.54
N ASN A 71 0.24 -20.77 9.45
CA ASN A 71 1.57 -20.20 9.39
C ASN A 71 2.64 -21.21 9.76
N PHE A 72 3.82 -21.03 9.16
CA PHE A 72 5.06 -21.69 9.52
C PHE A 72 6.16 -20.62 9.53
N LEU A 73 6.60 -20.22 10.71
CA LEU A 73 7.49 -19.06 10.89
C LEU A 73 6.91 -17.81 10.20
N TRP A 74 7.63 -17.26 9.22
CA TRP A 74 7.22 -16.10 8.42
C TRP A 74 6.34 -16.47 7.21
N ILE A 75 6.14 -17.76 6.94
CA ILE A 75 5.23 -18.21 5.89
C ILE A 75 3.82 -18.17 6.47
N ARG A 76 2.89 -17.49 5.80
CA ARG A 76 1.49 -17.44 6.23
C ARG A 76 0.55 -17.53 5.05
N TYR A 77 -0.54 -18.24 5.22
CA TYR A 77 -1.65 -18.28 4.29
C TYR A 77 -2.94 -18.10 5.07
N LEU A 78 -3.67 -17.05 4.74
CA LEU A 78 -5.01 -16.80 5.24
C LEU A 78 -5.94 -16.76 4.03
N ASN A 79 -7.05 -17.47 4.11
CA ASN A 79 -8.13 -17.40 3.15
C ASN A 79 -9.44 -17.30 3.92
N SER A 80 -10.09 -16.16 3.84
CA SER A 80 -11.39 -15.89 4.46
C SER A 80 -12.27 -15.10 3.49
N PRO A 81 -13.58 -14.94 3.74
CA PRO A 81 -14.47 -14.18 2.87
C PRO A 81 -14.19 -12.67 2.88
N ARG A 82 -13.45 -12.18 3.88
CA ARG A 82 -13.12 -10.76 4.04
C ARG A 82 -11.69 -10.42 3.62
N GLU A 83 -10.78 -11.37 3.81
CA GLU A 83 -9.35 -11.16 3.64
C GLU A 83 -8.66 -12.44 3.15
N LYS A 84 -7.72 -12.27 2.22
CA LYS A 84 -6.78 -13.30 1.79
C LYS A 84 -5.36 -12.78 1.97
N ILE A 85 -4.49 -13.58 2.56
CA ILE A 85 -3.07 -13.26 2.71
C ILE A 85 -2.25 -14.44 2.21
N GLN A 86 -1.22 -14.17 1.42
CA GLN A 86 -0.16 -15.11 1.11
C GLN A 86 1.17 -14.45 1.40
N ASN A 87 1.93 -15.00 2.35
CA ASN A 87 3.19 -14.45 2.78
C ASN A 87 4.27 -15.51 2.65
N PHE A 88 5.30 -15.23 1.85
CA PHE A 88 6.47 -16.09 1.70
C PHE A 88 7.72 -15.21 1.73
N LEU A 89 7.99 -14.58 2.88
CA LEU A 89 9.18 -13.75 3.04
C LEU A 89 10.46 -14.59 2.90
N PRO A 90 11.56 -13.99 2.43
CA PRO A 90 11.67 -12.62 1.89
C PRO A 90 11.25 -12.49 0.41
N ILE A 91 10.58 -13.49 -0.16
CA ILE A 91 10.33 -13.58 -1.61
C ILE A 91 9.14 -12.74 -2.05
N TYR A 92 7.98 -12.90 -1.41
CA TYR A 92 6.81 -12.09 -1.72
C TYR A 92 5.81 -12.02 -0.56
N ARG A 93 4.93 -11.02 -0.62
CA ARG A 93 3.72 -10.92 0.20
C ARG A 93 2.58 -10.41 -0.67
N TYR A 94 1.44 -11.06 -0.58
CA TYR A 94 0.18 -10.66 -1.19
C TYR A 94 -0.88 -10.57 -0.09
N GLY A 95 -1.68 -9.51 -0.10
CA GLY A 95 -2.82 -9.33 0.79
C GLY A 95 -3.98 -8.74 -0.01
N GLU A 96 -5.18 -9.25 0.18
CA GLU A 96 -6.39 -8.83 -0.52
C GLU A 96 -7.51 -8.72 0.51
N THR A 97 -8.21 -7.60 0.51
CA THR A 97 -9.39 -7.33 1.34
C THR A 97 -10.60 -7.10 0.42
N GLN A 98 -11.75 -6.76 0.99
CA GLN A 98 -12.93 -6.39 0.18
C GLN A 98 -12.75 -5.08 -0.58
N GLU A 99 -11.86 -4.22 -0.11
CA GLU A 99 -11.68 -2.84 -0.57
C GLU A 99 -10.46 -2.71 -1.50
N GLY A 100 -9.48 -3.60 -1.36
CA GLY A 100 -8.22 -3.45 -2.05
C GLY A 100 -7.30 -4.67 -2.00
N TYR A 101 -6.11 -4.49 -2.56
CA TYR A 101 -5.04 -5.48 -2.47
C TYR A 101 -3.67 -4.82 -2.38
N SER A 102 -2.70 -5.59 -1.90
CA SER A 102 -1.29 -5.22 -1.79
C SER A 102 -0.42 -6.38 -2.23
N PHE A 103 0.67 -6.04 -2.89
CA PHE A 103 1.68 -6.94 -3.41
C PHE A 103 3.07 -6.37 -3.15
N LEU A 104 3.94 -7.18 -2.56
CA LEU A 104 5.33 -6.85 -2.28
C LEU A 104 6.20 -7.99 -2.82
N ALA A 105 7.19 -7.64 -3.65
CA ALA A 105 8.20 -8.56 -4.15
C ALA A 105 9.59 -7.96 -3.86
N PRO A 106 10.16 -8.23 -2.67
CA PRO A 106 11.45 -7.66 -2.27
C PRO A 106 12.61 -7.95 -3.24
N PRO A 107 12.77 -9.16 -3.81
CA PRO A 107 13.83 -9.42 -4.79
C PRO A 107 13.73 -8.55 -6.06
N LEU A 108 12.51 -8.14 -6.42
CA LEU A 108 12.25 -7.25 -7.54
C LEU A 108 12.21 -5.77 -7.13
N LEU A 109 12.37 -5.48 -5.83
CA LEU A 109 12.23 -4.15 -5.23
C LEU A 109 10.90 -3.48 -5.59
N THR A 110 9.84 -4.28 -5.72
CA THR A 110 8.53 -3.84 -6.19
C THR A 110 7.52 -3.88 -5.06
N TYR A 111 6.73 -2.82 -4.94
CA TYR A 111 5.53 -2.76 -4.12
C TYR A 111 4.39 -2.20 -4.95
N HIS A 112 3.21 -2.79 -4.85
CA HIS A 112 2.01 -2.30 -5.49
C HIS A 112 0.83 -2.46 -4.54
N SER A 113 0.04 -1.41 -4.38
CA SER A 113 -1.22 -1.48 -3.66
C SER A 113 -2.31 -0.72 -4.38
N LYS A 114 -3.53 -1.21 -4.25
CA LYS A 114 -4.75 -0.58 -4.71
C LYS A 114 -5.77 -0.66 -3.60
N ASP A 115 -6.45 0.43 -3.35
CA ASP A 115 -7.54 0.55 -2.39
C ASP A 115 -8.61 1.51 -2.93
N VAL A 116 -9.69 1.73 -2.18
CA VAL A 116 -10.77 2.68 -2.52
C VAL A 116 -10.23 4.11 -2.65
N GLU A 117 -9.20 4.46 -1.87
CA GLU A 117 -8.58 5.79 -1.93
C GLU A 117 -7.73 5.98 -3.18
N GLY A 118 -7.21 4.90 -3.78
CA GLY A 118 -6.32 5.01 -4.94
C GLY A 118 -5.32 3.87 -5.14
N THR A 119 -4.25 4.16 -5.87
CA THR A 119 -3.19 3.18 -6.20
C THR A 119 -1.80 3.74 -5.91
N LEU A 120 -0.93 2.88 -5.40
CA LEU A 120 0.48 3.17 -5.17
C LEU A 120 1.33 2.08 -5.82
N THR A 121 2.29 2.46 -6.66
CA THR A 121 3.23 1.55 -7.30
C THR A 121 4.64 2.08 -7.11
N LEU A 122 5.51 1.24 -6.54
CA LEU A 122 6.92 1.51 -6.31
C LEU A 122 7.73 0.42 -7.02
N GLY A 123 8.63 0.83 -7.91
CA GLY A 123 9.66 -0.02 -8.49
C GLY A 123 11.04 0.50 -8.08
N GLY A 124 11.94 -0.41 -7.71
CA GLY A 124 13.24 -0.01 -7.14
C GLY A 124 13.07 0.81 -5.86
N LEU A 125 12.13 0.42 -4.99
CA LEU A 125 11.75 1.17 -3.77
C LEU A 125 11.28 2.61 -4.03
N GLY A 126 10.74 2.90 -5.22
CA GLY A 126 10.30 4.24 -5.61
C GLY A 126 11.36 5.07 -6.32
N LEU A 127 12.62 4.62 -6.33
CA LEU A 127 13.70 5.32 -7.02
C LEU A 127 13.61 5.13 -8.53
N VAL A 128 13.33 3.91 -8.99
CA VAL A 128 13.24 3.63 -10.44
C VAL A 128 11.89 4.09 -10.97
N TYR A 129 10.82 3.73 -10.27
CA TYR A 129 9.46 4.06 -10.63
C TYR A 129 8.63 4.34 -9.39
N TYR A 130 7.92 5.45 -9.39
CA TYR A 130 6.94 5.82 -8.39
C TYR A 130 5.69 6.26 -9.10
N ARG A 131 4.54 5.72 -8.72
CA ARG A 131 3.24 6.19 -9.14
C ARG A 131 2.30 6.18 -7.95
N ASN A 132 1.71 7.33 -7.64
CA ASN A 132 0.68 7.48 -6.63
C ASN A 132 -0.51 8.18 -7.26
N HIS A 133 -1.68 7.54 -7.21
CA HIS A 133 -2.91 8.08 -7.74
C HIS A 133 -3.97 8.04 -6.64
N SER A 134 -4.53 9.19 -6.29
CA SER A 134 -5.63 9.33 -5.33
C SER A 134 -6.92 9.59 -6.10
N GLU A 135 -7.92 8.73 -5.93
CA GLU A 135 -9.26 8.94 -6.51
C GLU A 135 -10.03 10.02 -5.75
N ILE A 136 -9.84 10.10 -4.43
CA ILE A 136 -10.51 11.07 -3.54
C ILE A 136 -10.02 12.49 -3.82
N ASP A 137 -8.70 12.67 -3.86
CA ASP A 137 -8.10 13.99 -4.08
C ASP A 137 -7.97 14.32 -5.58
N GLN A 138 -8.29 13.37 -6.46
CA GLN A 138 -8.07 13.46 -7.91
C GLN A 138 -6.61 13.79 -8.29
N GLU A 139 -5.67 13.42 -7.43
CA GLU A 139 -4.24 13.62 -7.59
C GLU A 139 -3.59 12.45 -8.32
N ASP A 140 -2.56 12.75 -9.11
CA ASP A 140 -1.75 11.73 -9.77
C ASP A 140 -0.30 12.19 -9.80
N SER A 141 0.62 11.37 -9.30
CA SER A 141 2.03 11.64 -9.27
C SER A 141 2.78 10.45 -9.83
N THR A 142 3.45 10.63 -10.96
CA THR A 142 4.34 9.64 -11.56
C THR A 142 5.75 10.19 -11.61
N LYS A 143 6.74 9.40 -11.16
CA LYS A 143 8.16 9.76 -11.18
C LYS A 143 8.98 8.57 -11.68
N ILE A 144 9.90 8.83 -12.60
CA ILE A 144 10.86 7.84 -13.13
C ILE A 144 12.26 8.33 -12.78
N LEU A 145 13.09 7.44 -12.24
CA LEU A 145 14.42 7.78 -11.70
C LEU A 145 14.32 8.95 -10.70
N GLY A 146 13.38 8.87 -9.75
CA GLY A 146 13.12 9.90 -8.74
C GLY A 146 12.60 11.23 -9.30
N GLY A 147 12.16 11.27 -10.56
CA GLY A 147 11.74 12.49 -11.26
C GLY A 147 12.85 13.10 -12.12
N LEU A 148 14.08 12.61 -12.00
CA LEU A 148 15.23 13.06 -12.79
C LEU A 148 15.13 12.65 -14.26
N PHE A 149 14.39 11.59 -14.58
CA PHE A 149 14.15 11.25 -15.99
C PHE A 149 12.83 11.86 -16.46
N TYR A 150 11.76 11.55 -15.72
CA TYR A 150 10.42 12.03 -16.02
C TYR A 150 9.64 12.22 -14.73
N PHE A 151 8.82 13.25 -14.70
CA PHE A 151 7.81 13.44 -13.66
C PHE A 151 6.51 13.92 -14.28
N SER A 152 5.40 13.57 -13.63
CA SER A 152 4.08 14.09 -13.88
C SER A 152 3.37 14.25 -12.55
N GLU A 153 2.80 15.42 -12.31
CA GLU A 153 2.09 15.76 -11.09
C GLU A 153 0.78 16.45 -11.48
N LYS A 154 -0.34 15.88 -11.04
CA LYS A 154 -1.68 16.46 -11.08
C LYS A 154 -2.09 16.72 -9.64
N LYS A 155 -2.47 17.96 -9.35
CA LYS A 155 -2.97 18.39 -8.04
C LYS A 155 -4.46 18.68 -8.12
N ALA A 156 -5.17 18.45 -7.01
CA ALA A 156 -6.59 18.77 -6.90
C ALA A 156 -6.84 20.26 -7.12
N ALA A 157 -6.00 21.10 -6.50
CA ALA A 157 -6.10 22.54 -6.54
C ALA A 157 -6.06 23.05 -7.99
N ARG A 158 -7.20 23.61 -8.44
CA ARG A 158 -7.37 24.30 -9.72
C ARG A 158 -7.11 23.44 -10.97
N GLY A 159 -7.16 22.11 -10.82
CA GLY A 159 -6.85 21.17 -11.89
C GLY A 159 -5.42 21.28 -12.41
N TYR A 160 -4.48 21.74 -11.58
CA TYR A 160 -3.10 21.97 -11.99
C TYR A 160 -2.42 20.66 -12.41
N ARG A 161 -1.79 20.67 -13.58
CA ARG A 161 -0.99 19.56 -14.14
C ARG A 161 0.39 20.05 -14.54
N ASN A 162 1.41 19.32 -14.17
CA ASN A 162 2.80 19.62 -14.48
C ASN A 162 3.55 18.34 -14.82
N HIS A 163 4.14 18.27 -16.01
CA HIS A 163 4.99 17.15 -16.37
C HIS A 163 6.18 17.59 -17.21
N GLY A 164 7.29 16.88 -17.05
CA GLY A 164 8.55 17.28 -17.66
C GLY A 164 9.60 16.18 -17.66
N VAL A 165 10.70 16.48 -18.33
CA VAL A 165 11.87 15.61 -18.47
C VAL A 165 13.07 16.31 -17.83
N PHE A 166 13.93 15.55 -17.16
CA PHE A 166 15.01 16.09 -16.33
C PHE A 166 14.51 17.03 -15.24
N GLY A 167 13.64 16.49 -14.38
CA GLY A 167 13.10 17.21 -13.24
C GLY A 167 14.19 17.56 -12.25
N PHE A 168 14.25 18.83 -11.87
CA PHE A 168 15.09 19.33 -10.79
C PHE A 168 14.21 19.92 -9.69
N PRO A 169 14.55 19.74 -8.39
CA PRO A 169 13.79 20.35 -7.30
C PRO A 169 13.59 21.84 -7.53
N LEU A 170 12.37 22.35 -7.30
CA LEU A 170 11.96 23.76 -7.45
C LEU A 170 11.93 24.32 -8.88
N ILE A 171 12.69 23.74 -9.81
CA ILE A 171 12.83 24.24 -11.18
C ILE A 171 11.96 23.43 -12.15
N GLY A 172 11.52 22.21 -11.82
CA GLY A 172 10.74 21.38 -12.75
C GLY A 172 11.61 20.85 -13.90
N GLY A 173 11.00 20.59 -15.07
CA GLY A 173 11.70 19.95 -16.20
C GLY A 173 12.70 20.89 -16.89
N LEU A 174 13.97 20.45 -16.98
CA LEU A 174 15.04 21.23 -17.60
C LEU A 174 15.04 21.15 -19.12
N LEU A 175 14.85 19.96 -19.70
CA LEU A 175 14.81 19.81 -21.16
C LEU A 175 13.44 20.15 -21.73
N TRP A 176 12.39 19.75 -21.04
CA TRP A 176 11.03 20.02 -21.44
C TRP A 176 10.14 20.07 -20.21
N ASN A 177 9.23 21.04 -20.19
CA ASN A 177 8.22 21.18 -19.14
C ASN A 177 6.90 21.63 -19.74
N TYR A 178 5.81 21.04 -19.28
CA TYR A 178 4.45 21.48 -19.58
C TYR A 178 3.69 21.70 -18.29
N GLU A 179 3.14 22.90 -18.13
CA GLU A 179 2.32 23.30 -17.00
C GLU A 179 0.94 23.71 -17.52
N TYR A 180 -0.11 23.30 -16.82
CA TYR A 180 -1.49 23.57 -17.16
C TYR A 180 -2.33 23.80 -15.91
N GLU A 181 -3.23 24.77 -15.92
CA GLU A 181 -4.21 25.02 -14.85
C GLU A 181 -5.59 25.22 -15.49
N GLU A 182 -6.58 24.44 -15.05
CA GLU A 182 -7.92 24.41 -15.67
C GLU A 182 -8.72 25.68 -15.33
N GLU A 183 -8.63 26.22 -14.11
CA GLU A 183 -9.42 27.39 -13.69
C GLU A 183 -9.00 28.71 -14.37
N THR A 184 -7.72 28.85 -14.72
CA THR A 184 -7.16 30.12 -15.22
C THR A 184 -6.86 30.10 -16.72
N ASP A 185 -7.10 28.97 -17.39
CA ASP A 185 -6.64 28.67 -18.74
C ASP A 185 -5.13 28.89 -18.93
N PHE A 186 -4.35 28.76 -17.84
CA PHE A 186 -2.91 28.89 -17.90
C PHE A 186 -2.30 27.68 -18.60
N LYS A 187 -1.49 27.90 -19.63
CA LYS A 187 -0.70 26.87 -20.32
C LYS A 187 0.71 27.37 -20.50
N LYS A 188 1.71 26.57 -20.14
CA LYS A 188 3.11 26.92 -20.38
C LYS A 188 3.87 25.71 -20.89
N ILE A 189 4.45 25.84 -22.07
CA ILE A 189 5.40 24.89 -22.63
C ILE A 189 6.79 25.51 -22.53
N SER A 190 7.76 24.78 -21.99
CA SER A 190 9.17 25.17 -21.96
C SER A 190 10.00 24.11 -22.67
N ILE A 191 10.91 24.52 -23.55
CA ILE A 191 11.90 23.66 -24.21
C ILE A 191 13.26 24.23 -23.88
N LEU A 192 14.14 23.41 -23.29
CA LEU A 192 15.36 23.85 -22.62
C LEU A 192 15.02 25.03 -21.72
N LYS A 193 14.57 24.82 -20.48
CA LYS A 193 13.84 25.76 -19.61
C LYS A 193 14.24 27.25 -19.71
N PHE A 194 15.52 27.54 -19.91
CA PHE A 194 16.05 28.90 -20.05
C PHE A 194 16.08 29.46 -21.48
N VAL A 195 15.99 28.65 -22.54
CA VAL A 195 16.08 29.05 -23.95
C VAL A 195 14.72 29.45 -24.52
N PHE A 196 13.68 28.64 -24.33
CA PHE A 196 12.38 28.91 -24.91
C PHE A 196 11.23 28.54 -23.98
N SER A 197 10.27 29.45 -23.85
CA SER A 197 8.96 29.10 -23.32
C SER A 197 7.83 29.82 -24.04
N ARG A 198 6.70 29.14 -24.18
CA ARG A 198 5.46 29.70 -24.69
C ARG A 198 4.43 29.64 -23.58
N THR A 199 3.93 30.81 -23.17
CA THR A 199 2.94 30.93 -22.09
C THR A 199 1.65 31.49 -22.67
N THR A 200 0.54 30.86 -22.33
CA THR A 200 -0.82 31.31 -22.62
C THR A 200 -1.53 31.53 -21.29
N TYR A 201 -2.14 32.69 -21.12
CA TYR A 201 -2.91 33.04 -19.92
C TYR A 201 -4.06 33.96 -20.31
N LYS A 202 -5.29 33.61 -19.91
CA LYS A 202 -6.51 34.40 -20.21
C LYS A 202 -6.61 34.82 -21.69
N GLY A 203 -6.35 33.88 -22.60
CA GLY A 203 -6.40 34.09 -24.06
C GLY A 203 -5.21 34.84 -24.67
N ARG A 204 -4.29 35.40 -23.87
CA ARG A 204 -3.07 36.04 -24.37
C ARG A 204 -1.94 35.02 -24.43
N THR A 205 -1.22 34.99 -25.55
CA THR A 205 -0.06 34.10 -25.74
C THR A 205 1.18 34.93 -25.99
N TRP A 206 2.28 34.61 -25.30
CA TRP A 206 3.58 35.20 -25.56
C TRP A 206 4.68 34.14 -25.54
N ASN A 207 5.74 34.43 -26.29
CA ASN A 207 6.93 33.61 -26.35
C ASN A 207 8.04 34.33 -25.58
N SER A 208 8.79 33.58 -24.80
CA SER A 208 9.99 34.05 -24.11
C SER A 208 11.20 33.33 -24.69
N TYR A 209 12.27 34.09 -24.94
CA TYR A 209 13.54 33.56 -25.46
C TYR A 209 14.65 33.93 -24.49
N PHE A 210 15.53 32.98 -24.18
CA PHE A 210 16.65 33.17 -23.25
C PHE A 210 16.22 33.76 -21.88
N GLY A 211 15.04 33.37 -21.39
CA GLY A 211 14.47 33.86 -20.13
C GLY A 211 13.83 35.26 -20.19
N ILE A 212 13.88 35.94 -21.34
CA ILE A 212 13.30 37.27 -21.53
C ILE A 212 11.87 37.12 -22.04
N SER A 213 10.91 37.63 -21.25
CA SER A 213 9.47 37.60 -21.59
C SER A 213 8.96 39.01 -21.95
N PRO A 214 8.23 39.16 -23.08
CA PRO A 214 7.49 40.39 -23.40
C PRO A 214 6.39 40.72 -22.40
N SER A 215 6.00 39.78 -21.51
CA SER A 215 4.91 40.00 -20.54
C SER A 215 5.17 41.14 -19.56
N LEU A 216 6.43 41.46 -19.30
CA LEU A 216 6.86 42.62 -18.49
C LEU A 216 6.38 43.96 -19.08
N TRP A 217 6.02 44.00 -20.36
CA TRP A 217 5.63 45.22 -21.08
C TRP A 217 4.10 45.40 -21.17
N PHE A 218 3.31 44.42 -20.70
CA PHE A 218 1.84 44.49 -20.75
C PHE A 218 1.21 44.98 -19.44
N ASP A 219 1.96 45.08 -18.34
CA ASP A 219 1.46 45.57 -17.05
C ASP A 219 1.55 47.11 -16.95
N ASP A 220 2.59 47.72 -17.52
CA ASP A 220 2.78 49.18 -17.49
C ASP A 220 1.76 49.97 -18.33
N ARG A 221 1.08 49.34 -19.29
CA ARG A 221 0.08 50.03 -20.13
C ARG A 221 -1.28 50.24 -19.46
N LYS A 222 -1.49 49.78 -18.22
CA LYS A 222 -2.70 50.13 -17.44
C LYS A 222 -2.49 51.27 -16.44
N LYS A 223 -1.25 51.72 -16.23
CA LYS A 223 -0.95 52.81 -15.27
C LYS A 223 -0.85 54.21 -15.89
N ASN A 224 -0.91 54.32 -17.23
CA ASN A 224 -0.74 55.59 -17.93
C ASN A 224 -2.05 56.18 -18.48
N ASP A 225 -3.20 55.60 -18.14
CA ASP A 225 -4.54 56.08 -18.55
C ASP A 225 -5.42 56.48 -17.34
N GLU A 226 -4.82 56.97 -16.24
CA GLU A 226 -5.50 57.70 -15.15
C GLU A 226 -5.03 59.15 -15.06
#